data_AF-A0A950WRR3-F1
#
_entry.id   AF-A0A950WRR3-F1
#
_cell.length_a   1.000
_cell.length_b   1.000
_cell.length_c   1.000
_cell.angle_alpha   90.00
_cell.angle_beta   90.00
_cell.angle_gamma   90.00
#
_symmetry.space_group_name_H-M   'P 1'
#
loop_
_entity.id
_entity.type
_entity.pdbx_description
1 polymer ?
#
loop_
_entity_poly.entity_id
_entity_poly.type
_entity_poly.pdbx_seq_one_letter_code
_entity_poly.pdbx_strand_id
1 'polypeptide(L)'
;GGVSVRNKRPRVTEAVDHARDVLDEVFDDVFGDDRYDRHGRHGRPGLPAPPAPPAPGSRRDRYRERDRGRDDRRGRPRQDDWREALRTHAAPDGTVTILFSDISGYTEMTERLGDLKARDVLYDYNNIVRELLASHDGYEVKSQGDGFMIAFAGASRALRCSIAIQRAFCDYSLKHPDTPIRVHIGLHTGEAIREADDFLGRTVIVASRIASTAKGDEILVSSLLKELTDGRGEFSFGDCREVSLKGLSSTYRLYPVVWQT
;
A
#
# COMPACT_ATOMS: atom_id res chain seq x y z
N GLY A 1 -53.92 -17.91 4.84
CA GLY A 1 -53.08 -16.70 4.86
C GLY A 1 -51.66 -17.10 4.62
N GLY A 2 -51.14 -16.84 3.42
CA GLY A 2 -49.76 -17.20 3.05
C GLY A 2 -48.79 -16.08 3.43
N VAL A 3 -47.77 -16.43 4.22
CA VAL A 3 -46.70 -15.53 4.63
C VAL A 3 -45.78 -15.28 3.44
N SER A 4 -45.73 -14.04 2.96
CA SER A 4 -44.77 -13.60 1.94
C SER A 4 -43.40 -13.39 2.58
N VAL A 5 -42.50 -14.34 2.37
CA VAL A 5 -41.07 -14.19 2.70
C VAL A 5 -40.44 -13.31 1.61
N ARG A 6 -40.35 -12.00 1.88
CA ARG A 6 -39.55 -11.08 1.06
C ARG A 6 -38.08 -11.39 1.26
N ASN A 7 -37.52 -12.15 0.34
CA ASN A 7 -36.08 -12.37 0.24
C ASN A 7 -35.42 -11.06 -0.26
N LYS A 8 -35.01 -10.19 0.67
CA LYS A 8 -34.24 -8.98 0.34
C LYS A 8 -32.84 -9.41 -0.05
N ARG A 9 -32.54 -9.40 -1.36
CA ARG A 9 -31.16 -9.37 -1.82
C ARG A 9 -30.50 -8.08 -1.28
N PRO A 10 -29.32 -8.14 -0.66
CA PRO A 10 -28.63 -6.94 -0.19
C PRO A 10 -28.44 -5.98 -1.38
N ARG A 11 -28.58 -4.68 -1.12
CA ARG A 11 -28.35 -3.66 -2.16
C ARG A 11 -26.86 -3.70 -2.49
N VAL A 12 -26.51 -3.60 -3.78
CA VAL A 12 -25.12 -3.66 -4.27
C VAL A 12 -24.17 -2.81 -3.42
N THR A 13 -24.60 -1.63 -2.98
CA THR A 13 -23.86 -0.73 -2.07
C THR A 13 -23.46 -1.35 -0.72
N GLU A 14 -24.29 -2.18 -0.09
CA GLU A 14 -23.94 -2.82 1.20
C GLU A 14 -22.87 -3.91 1.04
N ALA A 15 -22.85 -4.57 -0.12
CA ALA A 15 -21.81 -5.55 -0.45
C ALA A 15 -20.47 -4.88 -0.78
N VAL A 16 -20.51 -3.69 -1.42
CA VAL A 16 -19.33 -2.86 -1.70
C VAL A 16 -18.66 -2.39 -0.41
N ASP A 17 -19.44 -1.84 0.52
CA ASP A 17 -18.92 -1.28 1.76
C ASP A 17 -18.31 -2.38 2.63
N HIS A 18 -18.96 -3.54 2.73
CA HIS A 18 -18.41 -4.68 3.46
C HIS A 18 -17.09 -5.22 2.87
N ALA A 19 -16.96 -5.21 1.54
CA ALA A 19 -15.75 -5.69 0.88
C ALA A 19 -14.57 -4.72 1.06
N ARG A 20 -14.84 -3.41 1.16
CA ARG A 20 -13.86 -2.39 1.54
C ARG A 20 -13.41 -2.53 2.99
N ASP A 21 -14.33 -2.77 3.91
CA ASP A 21 -13.99 -3.00 5.33
C ASP A 21 -13.05 -4.22 5.48
N VAL A 22 -13.30 -5.31 4.74
CA VAL A 22 -12.42 -6.50 4.74
C VAL A 22 -11.04 -6.19 4.16
N LEU A 23 -10.94 -5.30 3.17
CA LEU A 23 -9.63 -4.87 2.67
C LEU A 23 -8.89 -4.02 3.68
N ASP A 24 -9.57 -3.07 4.32
CA ASP A 24 -8.94 -2.21 5.32
C ASP A 24 -8.50 -3.05 6.53
N GLU A 25 -9.28 -4.06 6.93
CA GLU A 25 -8.84 -5.09 7.90
C GLU A 25 -7.66 -5.92 7.39
N VAL A 26 -7.61 -6.28 6.11
CA VAL A 26 -6.46 -6.99 5.53
C VAL A 26 -5.22 -6.10 5.52
N PHE A 27 -5.36 -4.81 5.23
CA PHE A 27 -4.29 -3.82 5.30
C PHE A 27 -3.81 -3.63 6.73
N ASP A 28 -4.72 -3.46 7.68
CA ASP A 28 -4.39 -3.36 9.10
C ASP A 28 -3.80 -4.68 9.63
N ASP A 29 -4.18 -5.84 9.12
CA ASP A 29 -3.56 -7.13 9.50
C ASP A 29 -2.21 -7.37 8.82
N VAL A 30 -1.94 -6.71 7.70
CA VAL A 30 -0.65 -6.78 6.97
C VAL A 30 0.34 -5.75 7.52
N PHE A 31 -0.16 -4.57 7.93
CA PHE A 31 0.62 -3.38 8.28
C PHE A 31 0.37 -2.89 9.73
N GLY A 32 -0.37 -3.62 10.55
CA GLY A 32 -0.81 -3.18 11.88
C GLY A 32 -0.29 -3.99 13.05
N ASP A 33 0.52 -5.03 12.84
CA ASP A 33 1.00 -5.88 13.95
C ASP A 33 2.02 -5.19 14.89
N ASP A 34 2.40 -3.94 14.62
CA ASP A 34 3.19 -3.12 15.54
C ASP A 34 2.54 -1.77 15.90
N ARG A 35 1.24 -1.59 15.64
CA ARG A 35 0.58 -0.29 15.86
C ARG A 35 -0.53 -0.40 16.91
N TYR A 36 -0.19 0.09 18.12
CA TYR A 36 -1.08 0.35 19.26
C TYR A 36 -1.66 -0.87 20.01
N ASP A 37 -0.89 -1.46 20.92
CA ASP A 37 -1.47 -1.94 22.18
C ASP A 37 -1.36 -0.84 23.24
N ARG A 38 -2.48 -0.15 23.48
CA ARG A 38 -2.62 0.74 24.64
C ARG A 38 -3.91 0.46 25.38
N HIS A 39 -4.12 -0.79 25.79
CA HIS A 39 -5.01 -1.10 26.90
C HIS A 39 -4.23 -1.35 28.21
N GLY A 40 -3.79 -0.26 28.82
CA GLY A 40 -3.28 -0.24 30.19
C GLY A 40 -3.92 0.89 30.99
N ARG A 41 -5.06 0.59 31.64
CA ARG A 41 -5.63 1.45 32.68
C ARG A 41 -4.68 1.48 33.89
N HIS A 42 -3.81 2.48 33.97
CA HIS A 42 -3.18 2.86 35.22
C HIS A 42 -3.23 4.38 35.38
N GLY A 43 -3.92 4.81 36.44
CA GLY A 43 -4.13 6.22 36.77
C GLY A 43 -2.82 6.94 37.03
N ARG A 44 -2.68 8.12 36.43
CA ARG A 44 -1.66 9.12 36.80
C ARG A 44 -2.36 10.29 37.53
N PRO A 45 -1.76 10.86 38.59
CA PRO A 45 -2.30 12.04 39.26
C PRO A 45 -2.24 13.27 38.33
N GLY A 46 -3.25 14.13 38.45
CA GLY A 46 -3.53 15.23 37.52
C GLY A 46 -2.42 16.27 37.40
N LEU A 47 -1.99 16.50 36.16
CA LEU A 47 -1.34 17.74 35.73
C LEU A 47 -2.43 18.80 35.44
N PRO A 48 -2.20 20.08 35.77
CA PRO A 48 -3.18 21.14 35.56
C PRO A 48 -3.42 21.41 34.07
N ALA A 49 -4.66 21.75 33.73
CA ALA A 49 -5.11 22.02 32.38
C ALA A 49 -4.36 23.20 31.72
N PRO A 50 -4.08 23.15 30.41
CA PRO A 50 -3.50 24.28 29.69
C PRO A 50 -4.50 25.46 29.61
N PRO A 51 -4.01 26.71 29.58
CA PRO A 51 -4.88 27.88 29.52
C PRO A 51 -5.65 27.97 28.19
N ALA A 52 -6.88 28.47 28.28
CA ALA A 52 -7.79 28.63 27.15
C ALA A 52 -7.25 29.59 26.07
N PRO A 53 -7.56 29.37 24.79
CA PRO A 53 -7.16 30.28 23.71
C PRO A 53 -7.86 31.65 23.82
N PRO A 54 -7.21 32.75 23.42
CA PRO A 54 -7.79 34.08 23.50
C PRO A 54 -8.92 34.27 22.47
N ALA A 55 -9.94 35.04 22.87
CA ALA A 55 -11.10 35.39 22.06
C ALA A 55 -10.75 36.29 20.86
N PRO A 56 -11.50 36.23 19.73
CA PRO A 56 -11.15 36.95 18.52
C PRO A 56 -11.52 38.44 18.63
N GLY A 57 -10.50 39.31 18.60
CA GLY A 57 -10.63 40.76 18.63
C GLY A 57 -9.85 41.44 17.51
N SER A 58 -10.58 41.84 16.46
CA SER A 58 -10.31 42.89 15.46
C SER A 58 -8.89 43.46 15.31
N ARG A 59 -8.15 43.02 14.29
CA ARG A 59 -7.30 43.88 13.45
C ARG A 59 -7.36 43.41 11.99
N ARG A 60 -8.31 43.99 11.25
CA ARG A 60 -8.32 44.00 9.78
C ARG A 60 -7.23 44.95 9.28
N ASP A 61 -6.83 44.73 8.03
CA ASP A 61 -6.03 45.62 7.18
C ASP A 61 -4.52 45.59 7.39
N ARG A 62 -3.90 44.56 6.81
CA ARG A 62 -2.76 44.67 5.88
C ARG A 62 -2.31 43.29 5.40
N TYR A 63 -2.90 42.82 4.30
CA TYR A 63 -2.25 42.06 3.20
C TYR A 63 -3.31 41.72 2.14
N ARG A 64 -3.74 42.72 1.38
CA ARG A 64 -4.43 42.56 0.11
C ARG A 64 -3.87 43.62 -0.82
N GLU A 65 -2.87 43.23 -1.61
CA GLU A 65 -2.69 43.64 -3.02
C GLU A 65 -1.26 43.30 -3.47
N ARG A 66 -1.10 42.09 -3.99
CA ARG A 66 -0.23 41.72 -5.12
C ARG A 66 -0.29 40.21 -5.28
N ASP A 67 -1.26 39.77 -6.06
CA ASP A 67 -1.12 38.66 -7.01
C ASP A 67 -2.46 38.46 -7.72
N ARG A 68 -2.70 39.33 -8.70
CA ARG A 68 -3.59 39.02 -9.82
C ARG A 68 -2.72 38.36 -10.87
N GLY A 69 -2.98 37.07 -11.14
CA GLY A 69 -2.55 36.41 -12.38
C GLY A 69 -1.48 35.33 -12.22
N ARG A 70 -1.88 34.14 -11.77
CA ARG A 70 -1.44 32.86 -12.35
C ARG A 70 -2.39 31.74 -11.91
N ASP A 71 -3.30 31.39 -12.81
CA ASP A 71 -4.14 30.20 -12.75
C ASP A 71 -3.25 28.98 -13.06
N ASP A 72 -2.58 28.40 -12.05
CA ASP A 72 -1.82 27.16 -12.20
C ASP A 72 -2.71 25.95 -11.88
N ARG A 73 -3.58 25.61 -12.84
CA ARG A 73 -4.33 24.35 -12.87
C ARG A 73 -3.45 23.19 -13.29
N ARG A 74 -2.48 22.81 -12.47
CA ARG A 74 -1.76 21.54 -12.65
C ARG A 74 -1.99 20.63 -11.45
N GLY A 75 -2.67 19.51 -11.69
CA GLY A 75 -2.31 18.25 -11.02
C GLY A 75 -3.29 17.60 -10.06
N ARG A 76 -4.59 17.93 -10.04
CA ARG A 76 -5.59 16.99 -9.50
C ARG A 76 -6.42 16.42 -10.65
N PRO A 77 -6.23 15.15 -11.03
CA PRO A 77 -7.04 14.50 -12.05
C PRO A 77 -8.52 14.50 -11.65
N ARG A 78 -9.38 14.64 -12.66
CA ARG A 78 -10.83 14.67 -12.48
C ARG A 78 -11.28 13.30 -11.98
N GLN A 79 -12.38 13.24 -11.24
CA GLN A 79 -12.93 12.01 -10.67
C GLN A 79 -13.17 10.89 -11.73
N ASP A 80 -13.32 11.27 -13.01
CA ASP A 80 -13.47 10.35 -14.13
C ASP A 80 -12.14 9.86 -14.73
N ASP A 81 -11.03 10.59 -14.59
CA ASP A 81 -9.70 10.20 -15.09
C ASP A 81 -9.17 8.94 -14.37
N TRP A 82 -9.51 8.79 -13.09
CA TRP A 82 -9.08 7.66 -12.25
C TRP A 82 -9.78 6.35 -12.60
N ARG A 83 -11.06 6.42 -13.00
CA ARG A 83 -11.84 5.27 -13.48
C ARG A 83 -11.31 4.70 -14.79
N GLU A 84 -10.74 5.55 -15.65
CA GLU A 84 -10.11 5.16 -16.90
C GLU A 84 -8.68 4.63 -16.68
N ALA A 85 -7.94 5.20 -15.74
CA ALA A 85 -6.64 4.66 -15.32
C ALA A 85 -6.74 3.19 -14.88
N LEU A 86 -7.70 2.83 -14.02
CA LEU A 86 -7.89 1.44 -13.58
C LEU A 86 -8.28 0.45 -14.67
N ARG A 87 -8.90 0.93 -15.76
CA ARG A 87 -9.20 0.09 -16.94
C ARG A 87 -7.95 -0.33 -17.69
N THR A 88 -6.90 0.47 -17.60
CA THR A 88 -5.62 0.24 -18.30
C THR A 88 -4.66 -0.63 -17.48
N HIS A 89 -4.93 -0.79 -16.17
CA HIS A 89 -4.04 -1.48 -15.21
C HIS A 89 -4.55 -2.86 -14.77
N ALA A 90 -5.64 -3.33 -15.37
CA ALA A 90 -6.00 -4.75 -15.41
C ALA A 90 -6.06 -5.18 -16.87
N ALA A 91 -5.71 -6.43 -17.14
CA ALA A 91 -5.88 -7.01 -18.46
C ALA A 91 -7.37 -7.06 -18.84
N PRO A 92 -7.72 -7.05 -20.15
CA PRO A 92 -9.11 -7.05 -20.59
C PRO A 92 -9.96 -8.22 -20.08
N ASP A 93 -9.32 -9.31 -19.67
CA ASP A 93 -9.93 -10.51 -19.09
C ASP A 93 -10.17 -10.42 -17.57
N GLY A 94 -9.76 -9.33 -16.92
CA GLY A 94 -9.87 -9.14 -15.47
C GLY A 94 -8.65 -9.59 -14.67
N THR A 95 -7.59 -10.06 -15.33
CA THR A 95 -6.32 -10.40 -14.67
C THR A 95 -5.59 -9.14 -14.24
N VAL A 96 -5.09 -9.11 -13.01
CA VAL A 96 -4.27 -8.03 -12.47
C VAL A 96 -3.09 -8.61 -11.68
N THR A 97 -1.97 -7.91 -11.68
CA THR A 97 -0.88 -8.16 -10.75
C THR A 97 -0.93 -7.15 -9.62
N ILE A 98 -1.08 -7.63 -8.40
CA ILE A 98 -1.11 -6.82 -7.20
C ILE A 98 0.23 -6.95 -6.48
N LEU A 99 0.79 -5.80 -6.12
CA LEU A 99 2.02 -5.65 -5.34
C LEU A 99 1.65 -4.96 -4.02
N PHE A 100 2.12 -5.54 -2.92
CA PHE A 100 2.14 -4.89 -1.62
C PHE A 100 3.61 -4.63 -1.23
N SER A 101 3.90 -3.42 -0.75
CA SER A 101 5.23 -3.05 -0.24
C SER A 101 5.12 -2.26 1.04
N ASP A 102 6.06 -2.49 1.96
CA ASP A 102 6.11 -1.78 3.22
C ASP A 102 7.51 -1.72 3.84
N ILE A 103 7.73 -0.72 4.70
CA ILE A 103 9.00 -0.50 5.40
C ILE A 103 9.10 -1.52 6.54
N SER A 104 10.07 -2.41 6.46
CA SER A 104 10.34 -3.35 7.55
C SER A 104 10.88 -2.63 8.79
N GLY A 105 10.16 -2.74 9.91
CA GLY A 105 10.58 -2.18 11.20
C GLY A 105 10.33 -0.67 11.35
N TYR A 106 9.31 -0.12 10.66
CA TYR A 106 8.99 1.30 10.75
C TYR A 106 8.63 1.76 12.17
N THR A 107 7.91 0.94 12.95
CA THR A 107 7.59 1.25 14.35
C THR A 107 8.85 1.37 15.19
N GLU A 108 9.76 0.39 15.10
CA GLU A 108 11.04 0.41 15.82
C GLU A 108 11.90 1.61 15.42
N MET A 109 11.88 1.96 14.13
CA MET A 109 12.52 3.18 13.62
C MET A 109 11.89 4.43 14.22
N THR A 110 10.57 4.49 14.33
CA THR A 110 9.84 5.62 14.91
C THR A 110 10.17 5.81 16.38
N GLU A 111 10.18 4.74 17.17
CA GLU A 111 10.59 4.76 18.57
C GLU A 111 12.03 5.24 18.75
N ARG A 112 12.94 4.80 17.86
CA ARG A 112 14.37 5.18 17.91
C ARG A 112 14.63 6.62 17.47
N LEU A 113 13.96 7.10 16.43
CA LEU A 113 14.24 8.40 15.80
C LEU A 113 13.34 9.54 16.30
N GLY A 114 12.18 9.19 16.84
CA GLY A 114 11.08 10.11 17.15
C GLY A 114 10.25 10.49 15.91
N ASP A 115 9.00 10.91 16.17
CA ASP A 115 7.96 11.12 15.16
C ASP A 115 8.38 12.03 13.99
N LEU A 116 9.09 13.13 14.28
CA LEU A 116 9.45 14.11 13.23
C LEU A 116 10.42 13.51 12.22
N LYS A 117 11.45 12.81 12.68
CA LYS A 117 12.44 12.18 11.80
C LYS A 117 11.84 10.98 11.07
N ALA A 118 11.03 10.17 11.76
CA ALA A 118 10.35 9.05 11.13
C ALA A 118 9.40 9.49 10.01
N ARG A 119 8.68 10.60 10.23
CA ARG A 119 7.83 11.23 9.21
C ARG A 119 8.63 11.68 7.98
N ASP A 120 9.83 12.24 8.18
CA ASP A 120 10.67 12.68 7.07
C ASP A 120 11.18 11.48 6.26
N VAL A 121 11.58 10.39 6.92
CA VAL A 121 11.92 9.11 6.26
C VAL A 121 10.73 8.54 5.49
N LEU A 122 9.53 8.59 6.07
CA LEU A 122 8.31 8.14 5.42
C LEU A 122 7.97 8.98 4.17
N TYR A 123 8.23 10.29 4.24
CA TYR A 123 8.05 11.18 3.11
C TYR A 123 8.98 10.82 1.95
N ASP A 124 10.26 10.56 2.24
CA ASP A 124 11.24 10.11 1.25
C ASP A 124 10.83 8.78 0.62
N TYR A 125 10.44 7.81 1.45
CA TYR A 125 9.95 6.50 0.99
C TYR A 125 8.78 6.65 0.01
N ASN A 126 7.76 7.43 0.40
CA ASN A 126 6.57 7.62 -0.41
C ASN A 126 6.88 8.29 -1.76
N ASN A 127 7.81 9.23 -1.79
CA ASN A 127 8.19 9.91 -3.03
C ASN A 127 8.94 8.97 -3.97
N ILE A 128 9.94 8.24 -3.46
CA ILE A 128 10.74 7.29 -4.27
C ILE A 128 9.84 6.21 -4.87
N VAL A 129 8.91 5.64 -4.08
CA VAL A 129 7.96 4.65 -4.59
C VAL A 129 7.12 5.24 -5.72
N ARG A 130 6.50 6.42 -5.53
CA ARG A 130 5.65 7.05 -6.54
C ARG A 130 6.38 7.41 -7.83
N GLU A 131 7.62 7.86 -7.76
CA GLU A 131 8.46 8.11 -8.94
C GLU A 131 8.71 6.84 -9.75
N LEU A 132 8.97 5.73 -9.06
CA LEU A 132 9.17 4.43 -9.69
C LEU A 132 7.87 3.88 -10.28
N LEU A 133 6.72 4.08 -9.63
CA LEU A 133 5.42 3.70 -10.17
C LEU A 133 5.12 4.40 -11.50
N ALA A 134 5.35 5.71 -11.56
CA ALA A 134 5.14 6.50 -12.77
C ALA A 134 6.03 6.00 -13.93
N SER A 135 7.24 5.52 -13.62
CA SER A 135 8.19 5.02 -14.61
C SER A 135 7.89 3.59 -15.09
N HIS A 136 7.04 2.85 -14.37
CA HIS A 136 6.74 1.45 -14.64
C HIS A 136 5.26 1.20 -14.94
N ASP A 137 4.47 2.22 -15.28
CA ASP A 137 3.01 2.11 -15.48
C ASP A 137 2.31 1.33 -14.34
N GLY A 138 2.68 1.67 -13.09
CA GLY A 138 2.04 1.17 -11.89
C GLY A 138 0.93 2.11 -11.43
N TYR A 139 -0.18 1.55 -10.94
CA TYR A 139 -1.26 2.33 -10.36
C TYR A 139 -1.27 2.17 -8.84
N GLU A 140 -1.05 3.28 -8.10
CA GLU A 140 -1.26 3.32 -6.65
C GLU A 140 -2.76 3.16 -6.37
N VAL A 141 -3.16 2.00 -5.87
CA VAL A 141 -4.56 1.73 -5.48
C VAL A 141 -4.86 2.46 -4.18
N LYS A 142 -4.01 2.24 -3.18
CA LYS A 142 -4.04 2.95 -1.90
C LYS A 142 -2.68 2.91 -1.21
N SER A 143 -2.45 3.86 -0.31
CA SER A 143 -1.31 3.92 0.59
C SER A 143 -1.78 4.22 2.02
N GLN A 144 -1.14 3.60 3.01
CA GLN A 144 -1.47 3.79 4.43
C GLN A 144 -0.18 3.75 5.26
N GLY A 145 0.26 4.92 5.71
CA GLY A 145 1.54 5.04 6.39
C GLY A 145 2.68 4.67 5.44
N ASP A 146 3.39 3.62 5.80
CA ASP A 146 4.52 2.96 5.16
C ASP A 146 4.12 1.85 4.15
N GLY A 147 2.85 1.47 4.13
CA GLY A 147 2.32 0.48 3.20
C GLY A 147 1.80 1.06 1.88
N PHE A 148 2.09 0.40 0.77
CA PHE A 148 1.45 0.62 -0.54
C PHE A 148 0.77 -0.65 -1.05
N MET A 149 -0.35 -0.47 -1.73
CA MET A 149 -0.92 -1.45 -2.66
C MET A 149 -0.95 -0.86 -4.06
N ILE A 150 -0.36 -1.61 -4.98
CA ILE A 150 -0.13 -1.17 -6.34
C ILE A 150 -0.65 -2.24 -7.30
N ALA A 151 -1.32 -1.78 -8.36
CA ALA A 151 -1.83 -2.64 -9.42
C ALA A 151 -1.04 -2.44 -10.73
N PHE A 152 -0.80 -3.55 -11.43
CA PHE A 152 -0.19 -3.59 -12.74
C PHE A 152 -0.97 -4.50 -13.68
N ALA A 153 -1.07 -4.09 -14.95
CA ALA A 153 -1.67 -4.93 -16.00
C ALA A 153 -0.84 -6.18 -16.34
N GLY A 154 0.43 -6.25 -15.92
CA GLY A 154 1.32 -7.35 -16.29
C GLY A 154 2.37 -7.67 -15.22
N ALA A 155 2.61 -8.97 -15.03
CA ALA A 155 3.52 -9.51 -14.01
C ALA A 155 4.97 -9.04 -14.19
N SER A 156 5.52 -9.07 -15.41
CA SER A 156 6.91 -8.64 -15.67
C SER A 156 7.13 -7.17 -15.33
N ARG A 157 6.13 -6.32 -15.56
CA ARG A 157 6.18 -4.89 -15.25
C ARG A 157 6.21 -4.67 -13.74
N ALA A 158 5.35 -5.37 -13.01
CA ALA A 158 5.36 -5.35 -11.56
C ALA A 158 6.72 -5.79 -10.99
N LEU A 159 7.31 -6.88 -11.51
CA LEU A 159 8.64 -7.34 -11.09
C LEU A 159 9.75 -6.32 -11.35
N ARG A 160 9.78 -5.68 -12.52
CA ARG A 160 10.76 -4.62 -12.80
C ARG A 160 10.63 -3.47 -11.80
N CYS A 161 9.40 -3.05 -11.51
CA CYS A 161 9.14 -2.02 -10.52
C CYS A 161 9.64 -2.45 -9.13
N SER A 162 9.35 -3.68 -8.68
CA SER A 162 9.82 -4.19 -7.39
C SER A 162 11.34 -4.22 -7.29
N ILE A 163 12.03 -4.66 -8.33
CA ILE A 163 13.50 -4.68 -8.38
C ILE A 163 14.05 -3.24 -8.34
N ALA A 164 13.43 -2.32 -9.07
CA ALA A 164 13.81 -0.91 -9.04
C ALA A 164 13.61 -0.29 -7.65
N ILE A 165 12.52 -0.64 -6.95
CA ILE A 165 12.26 -0.22 -5.57
C ILE A 165 13.38 -0.71 -4.64
N GLN A 166 13.70 -2.00 -4.67
CA GLN A 166 14.77 -2.55 -3.83
C GLN A 166 16.13 -1.89 -4.09
N ARG A 167 16.48 -1.66 -5.37
CA ARG A 167 17.73 -0.99 -5.74
C ARG A 167 17.76 0.46 -5.27
N ALA A 168 16.66 1.20 -5.43
CA ALA A 168 16.57 2.59 -4.99
C ALA A 168 16.73 2.73 -3.47
N PHE A 169 16.14 1.82 -2.68
CA PHE A 169 16.27 1.85 -1.22
C PHE A 169 17.60 1.30 -0.71
N CYS A 170 18.25 0.40 -1.47
CA CYS A 170 19.64 0.04 -1.24
C CYS A 170 20.54 1.28 -1.39
N ASP A 171 20.42 2.02 -2.50
CA ASP A 171 21.17 3.26 -2.75
C ASP A 171 20.84 4.36 -1.74
N TYR A 172 19.56 4.51 -1.36
CA TYR A 172 19.13 5.46 -0.32
C TYR A 172 19.81 5.13 1.00
N SER A 173 19.80 3.87 1.42
CA SER A 173 20.38 3.44 2.70
C SER A 173 21.90 3.59 2.75
N LEU A 174 22.59 3.42 1.60
CA LEU A 174 24.02 3.72 1.49
C LEU A 174 24.33 5.21 1.70
N LYS A 175 23.42 6.10 1.27
CA LYS A 175 23.56 7.56 1.44
C LYS A 175 23.09 8.05 2.82
N HIS A 176 22.20 7.31 3.48
CA HIS A 176 21.59 7.65 4.77
C HIS A 176 21.79 6.54 5.80
N PRO A 177 23.04 6.27 6.24
CA PRO A 177 23.36 5.15 7.12
C PRO A 177 22.69 5.22 8.51
N ASP A 178 22.28 6.41 8.95
CA ASP A 178 21.59 6.62 10.24
C ASP A 178 20.09 6.26 10.19
N THR A 179 19.52 6.25 8.98
CA THR A 179 18.10 6.01 8.69
C THR A 179 17.93 5.09 7.48
N PRO A 180 18.49 3.86 7.52
CA PRO A 180 18.34 2.91 6.43
C PRO A 180 16.88 2.48 6.28
N ILE A 181 16.43 2.33 5.05
CA ILE A 181 15.09 1.83 4.72
C ILE A 181 15.26 0.46 4.09
N ARG A 182 14.64 -0.55 4.71
CA ARG A 182 14.50 -1.89 4.14
C ARG A 182 13.05 -2.11 3.78
N VAL A 183 12.79 -2.51 2.54
CA VAL A 183 11.43 -2.71 2.04
C VAL A 183 11.19 -4.20 1.85
N HIS A 184 10.05 -4.68 2.31
CA HIS A 184 9.59 -6.02 1.98
C HIS A 184 8.46 -5.92 0.96
N ILE A 185 8.48 -6.80 -0.04
CA ILE A 185 7.56 -6.74 -1.18
C ILE A 185 6.95 -8.11 -1.43
N GLY A 186 5.63 -8.17 -1.59
CA GLY A 186 4.90 -9.36 -2.02
C GLY A 186 4.09 -9.10 -3.28
N LEU A 187 4.11 -10.06 -4.22
CA LEU A 187 3.35 -9.97 -5.46
C LEU A 187 2.55 -11.23 -5.76
N HIS A 188 1.34 -11.02 -6.28
CA HIS A 188 0.51 -12.08 -6.83
C HIS A 188 -0.24 -11.60 -8.06
N THR A 189 -0.45 -12.51 -9.02
CA THR A 189 -1.26 -12.29 -10.21
C THR A 189 -2.48 -13.18 -10.15
N GLY A 190 -3.64 -12.64 -10.49
CA GLY A 190 -4.89 -13.39 -10.56
C GLY A 190 -6.04 -12.51 -11.03
N GLU A 191 -7.23 -13.10 -11.07
CA GLU A 191 -8.46 -12.34 -11.33
C GLU A 191 -8.84 -11.52 -10.10
N ALA A 192 -9.26 -10.27 -10.31
CA ALA A 192 -9.78 -9.43 -9.24
C ALA A 192 -11.06 -8.73 -9.69
N ILE A 193 -11.96 -8.52 -8.75
CA ILE A 193 -13.17 -7.73 -8.99
C ILE A 193 -12.76 -6.26 -8.90
N ARG A 194 -12.92 -5.53 -9.99
CA ARG A 194 -12.71 -4.08 -10.01
C ARG A 194 -13.96 -3.37 -9.52
N GLU A 195 -13.83 -2.54 -8.51
CA GLU A 195 -14.95 -1.76 -7.96
C GLU A 195 -14.57 -0.30 -7.75
N ALA A 196 -15.13 0.58 -8.59
CA ALA A 196 -14.79 2.00 -8.66
C ALA A 196 -13.27 2.22 -8.74
N ASP A 197 -12.64 2.51 -7.59
CA ASP A 197 -11.23 2.85 -7.44
C ASP A 197 -10.40 1.76 -6.74
N ASP A 198 -10.97 0.57 -6.50
CA ASP A 198 -10.36 -0.50 -5.71
C ASP A 198 -10.38 -1.87 -6.43
N PHE A 199 -9.56 -2.79 -5.90
CA PHE A 199 -9.55 -4.20 -6.28
C PHE A 199 -9.98 -5.06 -5.11
N LEU A 200 -10.94 -5.94 -5.35
CA LEU A 200 -11.47 -6.84 -4.34
C LEU A 200 -11.25 -8.29 -4.72
N GLY A 201 -11.21 -9.13 -3.69
CA GLY A 201 -11.23 -10.58 -3.82
C GLY A 201 -9.91 -11.26 -3.49
N ARG A 202 -9.87 -12.56 -3.80
CA ARG A 202 -8.80 -13.46 -3.36
C ARG A 202 -7.41 -13.01 -3.76
N THR A 203 -7.25 -12.42 -4.96
CA THR A 203 -5.95 -11.99 -5.47
C THR A 203 -5.28 -10.96 -4.56
N VAL A 204 -6.07 -10.01 -4.03
CA VAL A 204 -5.57 -8.98 -3.12
C VAL A 204 -5.17 -9.58 -1.77
N ILE A 205 -6.01 -10.46 -1.23
CA ILE A 205 -5.73 -11.16 0.04
C ILE A 205 -4.45 -12.01 -0.09
N VAL A 206 -4.28 -12.74 -1.19
CA VAL A 206 -3.07 -13.55 -1.39
C VAL A 206 -1.83 -12.65 -1.52
N ALA A 207 -1.89 -11.59 -2.33
CA ALA A 207 -0.77 -10.68 -2.51
C ALA A 207 -0.30 -10.05 -1.18
N SER A 208 -1.26 -9.62 -0.36
CA SER A 208 -0.97 -8.99 0.93
C SER A 208 -0.34 -9.98 1.91
N ARG A 209 -0.85 -11.21 1.99
CA ARG A 209 -0.28 -12.27 2.83
C ARG A 209 1.10 -12.72 2.38
N ILE A 210 1.37 -12.69 1.08
CA ILE A 210 2.73 -12.93 0.56
C ILE A 210 3.67 -11.83 1.06
N ALA A 211 3.26 -10.55 0.99
CA ALA A 211 4.06 -9.44 1.49
C ALA A 211 4.35 -9.58 2.99
N SER A 212 3.36 -9.91 3.82
CA SER A 212 3.55 -10.12 5.26
C SER A 212 4.55 -11.23 5.62
N THR A 213 4.85 -12.15 4.69
CA THR A 213 5.86 -13.20 4.91
C THR A 213 7.25 -12.83 4.38
N ALA A 214 7.35 -11.74 3.62
CA ALA A 214 8.61 -11.25 3.08
C ALA A 214 9.41 -10.52 4.17
N LYS A 215 10.72 -10.71 4.15
CA LYS A 215 11.64 -9.97 5.02
C LYS A 215 12.01 -8.62 4.40
N GLY A 216 12.58 -7.74 5.21
CA GLY A 216 13.22 -6.53 4.67
C GLY A 216 14.27 -6.89 3.63
N ASP A 217 14.30 -6.15 2.53
CA ASP A 217 15.14 -6.37 1.35
C ASP A 217 14.75 -7.62 0.53
N GLU A 218 13.55 -8.16 0.73
CA GLU A 218 13.03 -9.32 0.02
C GLU A 218 11.87 -8.99 -0.91
N ILE A 219 11.84 -9.66 -2.06
CA ILE A 219 10.68 -9.69 -2.95
C ILE A 219 10.19 -11.14 -3.02
N LEU A 220 8.96 -11.40 -2.59
CA LEU A 220 8.33 -12.72 -2.71
C LEU A 220 7.22 -12.71 -3.76
N VAL A 221 7.16 -13.78 -4.55
CA VAL A 221 6.12 -13.96 -5.56
C VAL A 221 5.48 -15.33 -5.50
N SER A 222 4.19 -15.40 -5.84
CA SER A 222 3.49 -16.68 -6.03
C SER A 222 4.02 -17.51 -7.21
N SER A 223 3.78 -18.83 -7.21
CA SER A 223 4.07 -19.73 -8.35
C SER A 223 3.56 -19.21 -9.69
N LEU A 224 2.29 -18.77 -9.76
CA LEU A 224 1.69 -18.31 -11.01
C LEU A 224 2.45 -17.10 -11.59
N LEU A 225 2.77 -16.12 -10.74
CA LEU A 225 3.53 -14.95 -11.18
C LEU A 225 4.92 -15.35 -11.68
N LYS A 226 5.61 -16.26 -10.98
CA LYS A 226 6.89 -16.83 -11.42
C LYS A 226 6.75 -17.48 -12.79
N GLU A 227 5.78 -18.38 -12.98
CA GLU A 227 5.53 -19.06 -14.26
C GLU A 227 5.25 -18.10 -15.42
N LEU A 228 4.48 -17.02 -15.18
CA LEU A 228 4.19 -15.99 -16.17
C LEU A 228 5.42 -15.17 -16.60
N THR A 229 6.48 -15.13 -15.78
CA THR A 229 7.63 -14.24 -15.96
C THR A 229 8.94 -14.96 -16.25
N ASP A 230 9.01 -16.26 -15.96
CA ASP A 230 10.20 -17.10 -16.14
C ASP A 230 10.53 -17.36 -17.62
N GLY A 231 9.52 -17.43 -18.49
CA GLY A 231 9.68 -17.87 -19.88
C GLY A 231 10.59 -17.01 -20.77
N ARG A 232 10.99 -15.80 -20.33
CA ARG A 232 11.91 -14.90 -21.06
C ARG A 232 13.33 -14.87 -20.51
N GLY A 233 13.61 -15.55 -19.39
CA GLY A 233 14.93 -15.55 -18.74
C GLY A 233 15.38 -14.19 -18.20
N GLU A 234 14.47 -13.23 -18.05
CA GLU A 234 14.78 -11.87 -17.58
C GLU A 234 14.95 -11.81 -16.06
N PHE A 235 14.26 -12.69 -15.32
CA PHE A 235 14.23 -12.69 -13.87
C PHE A 235 14.88 -13.97 -13.32
N SER A 236 15.54 -13.85 -12.19
CA SER A 236 16.10 -14.97 -11.44
C SER A 236 15.32 -15.16 -10.15
N PHE A 237 15.05 -16.41 -9.80
CA PHE A 237 14.30 -16.80 -8.61
C PHE A 237 15.14 -17.75 -7.77
N GLY A 238 15.10 -17.58 -6.45
CA GLY A 238 15.71 -18.52 -5.50
C GLY A 238 14.80 -19.71 -5.20
N ASP A 239 15.19 -20.46 -4.17
CA ASP A 239 14.52 -21.70 -3.79
C ASP A 239 13.07 -21.48 -3.33
N CYS A 240 12.21 -22.40 -3.74
CA CYS A 240 10.79 -22.43 -3.40
C CYS A 240 10.59 -22.54 -1.88
N ARG A 241 9.64 -21.77 -1.34
CA ARG A 241 9.17 -21.87 0.04
C ARG A 241 7.70 -22.26 0.05
N GLU A 242 7.36 -23.34 0.73
CA GLU A 242 5.97 -23.69 1.01
C GLU A 242 5.51 -23.02 2.30
N VAL A 243 4.43 -22.24 2.22
CA VAL A 243 3.88 -21.49 3.35
C VAL A 243 2.37 -21.64 3.45
N SER A 244 1.87 -21.69 4.68
CA SER A 244 0.45 -21.52 4.96
C SER A 244 0.18 -20.06 5.23
N LEU A 245 -0.64 -19.42 4.40
CA LEU A 245 -0.98 -18.01 4.55
C LEU A 245 -2.17 -17.87 5.49
N LYS A 246 -2.09 -16.94 6.46
CA LYS A 246 -3.15 -16.68 7.45
C LYS A 246 -4.50 -16.46 6.78
N GLY A 247 -5.53 -17.17 7.23
CA GLY A 247 -6.90 -17.07 6.70
C GLY A 247 -7.13 -17.78 5.36
N LEU A 248 -6.12 -18.46 4.80
CA LEU A 248 -6.23 -19.21 3.55
C LEU A 248 -6.06 -20.70 3.82
N SER A 249 -6.94 -21.52 3.24
CA SER A 249 -6.98 -22.98 3.46
C SER A 249 -5.95 -23.78 2.67
N SER A 250 -5.22 -23.14 1.75
CA SER A 250 -4.26 -23.79 0.86
C SER A 250 -2.82 -23.44 1.24
N THR A 251 -1.90 -24.38 1.03
CA THR A 251 -0.47 -24.09 1.04
C THR A 251 -0.09 -23.36 -0.26
N TYR A 252 0.78 -22.36 -0.15
CA TYR A 252 1.29 -21.59 -1.26
C TYR A 252 2.77 -21.84 -1.44
N ARG A 253 3.20 -21.93 -2.70
CA ARG A 253 4.60 -21.96 -3.08
C ARG A 253 5.03 -20.54 -3.46
N LEU A 254 5.97 -20.00 -2.71
CA LEU A 254 6.53 -18.67 -2.89
C LEU A 254 7.97 -18.75 -3.35
N TYR A 255 8.38 -17.78 -4.15
CA TYR A 255 9.72 -17.70 -4.71
C TYR A 255 10.33 -16.34 -4.41
N PRO A 256 11.51 -16.29 -3.77
CA PRO A 256 12.26 -15.05 -3.64
C PRO A 256 12.83 -14.65 -5.00
N VAL A 257 12.70 -13.37 -5.36
CA VAL A 257 13.32 -12.81 -6.57
C VAL A 257 14.75 -12.38 -6.24
N VAL A 258 15.69 -12.80 -7.07
CA VAL A 258 17.09 -12.36 -6.98
C VAL A 258 17.22 -11.01 -7.69
N TRP A 259 17.45 -9.94 -6.93
CA TRP A 259 17.45 -8.56 -7.44
C TRP A 259 18.81 -7.83 -7.34
N GLN A 260 19.77 -8.42 -6.61
CA GLN A 260 21.10 -7.87 -6.34
C GLN A 260 22.16 -8.23 -7.41
N THR A 261 21.71 -8.69 -8.57
CA THR A 261 22.58 -9.07 -9.70
C THR A 261 23.05 -7.88 -10.52
#